data_AF-A0A3S0Z7Q1-F1
#
_entry.id   AF-A0A3S0Z7Q1-F1
#
_cell.length_a   1.000
_cell.length_b   1.000
_cell.length_c   1.000
_cell.angle_alpha   90.00
_cell.angle_beta   90.00
_cell.angle_gamma   90.00
#
_symmetry.space_group_name_H-M   'P 1'
#
loop_
_entity.id
_entity.type
_entity.pdbx_description
1 polymer ?
#
loop_
_entity_poly.entity_id
_entity_poly.type
_entity_poly.pdbx_seq_one_letter_code
_entity_poly.pdbx_strand_id
1 'polypeptide(L)'
;CSMKGIYRLCSMKDIHRLCSMKGIHRLCSMKGIYRLCSMKGIYRLCSMKGIHRLCSMKGIHRLCSMKGIYRLCSMKGIYRLCSMKGIHRLCSMKVIHRLC
;
A
#
# COMPACT_ATOMS: atom_id res chain seq x y z
N CYS A 1 0.11 16.09 -6.66
CA CYS A 1 -0.84 15.26 -7.43
C CYS A 1 -1.64 14.35 -6.51
N SER A 2 -2.92 14.11 -6.82
CA SER A 2 -3.78 13.16 -6.12
C SER A 2 -4.55 12.30 -7.12
N MET A 3 -4.67 11.00 -6.86
CA MET A 3 -5.51 10.10 -7.66
C MET A 3 -6.73 9.66 -6.85
N LYS A 4 -7.90 9.62 -7.50
CA LYS A 4 -9.17 9.23 -6.90
C LYS A 4 -9.91 8.28 -7.83
N GLY A 5 -10.57 7.27 -7.27
CA GLY A 5 -11.58 6.48 -7.99
C GLY A 5 -11.02 5.57 -9.08
N ILE A 6 -9.99 4.78 -8.77
CA ILE A 6 -9.41 3.83 -9.71
C ILE A 6 -10.17 2.50 -9.61
N TYR A 7 -10.94 2.16 -10.64
CA TYR A 7 -11.68 0.91 -10.65
C TYR A 7 -10.79 -0.30 -10.96
N ARG A 8 -9.95 -0.20 -11.99
CA ARG A 8 -9.02 -1.27 -12.36
C ARG A 8 -7.73 -0.70 -12.94
N LEU A 9 -6.61 -1.18 -12.42
CA LEU A 9 -5.28 -0.81 -12.90
C LEU A 9 -4.39 -2.05 -12.89
N CYS A 10 -3.80 -2.36 -14.05
CA CYS A 10 -2.98 -3.56 -14.21
C CYS A 10 -1.57 -3.36 -13.63
N SER A 11 -0.94 -2.22 -13.93
CA SER A 11 0.41 -1.94 -13.44
C SER A 11 0.62 -0.44 -13.26
N MET A 12 1.40 -0.10 -12.24
CA MET A 12 2.03 1.21 -12.08
C MET A 12 3.51 1.00 -11.81
N LYS A 13 4.34 1.82 -12.44
CA LYS A 13 5.78 1.83 -12.23
C LYS A 13 6.20 3.23 -11.81
N ASP A 14 7.12 3.30 -10.84
CA ASP A 14 7.98 4.44 -10.53
C ASP A 14 7.23 5.75 -10.26
N ILE A 15 6.62 5.82 -9.08
CA ILE A 15 5.97 7.02 -8.56
C ILE A 15 6.96 7.77 -7.66
N HIS A 16 7.47 8.91 -8.12
CA HIS A 16 8.39 9.73 -7.33
C HIS A 16 7.70 10.46 -6.16
N ARG A 17 6.57 11.12 -6.42
CA ARG A 17 5.85 11.87 -5.39
C ARG A 17 4.34 11.84 -5.62
N LEU A 18 3.61 11.35 -4.63
CA LEU A 18 2.16 11.34 -4.65
C LEU A 18 1.61 11.77 -3.29
N CYS A 19 0.76 12.80 -3.28
CA CYS A 19 0.23 13.35 -2.05
C CYS A 19 -0.89 12.47 -1.49
N SER A 20 -1.79 11.99 -2.36
CA SER A 20 -2.85 11.08 -1.93
C SER A 20 -3.31 10.13 -3.03
N MET A 21 -3.67 8.92 -2.61
CA MET A 21 -4.50 7.99 -3.38
C MET A 21 -5.74 7.60 -2.58
N LYS A 22 -6.91 7.66 -3.22
CA LYS A 22 -8.18 7.30 -2.62
C LYS A 22 -8.97 6.35 -3.52
N GLY A 23 -9.43 5.24 -2.94
CA GLY A 23 -10.40 4.35 -3.58
C GLY A 23 -9.82 3.61 -4.79
N ILE A 24 -9.11 2.52 -4.52
CA ILE A 24 -8.63 1.60 -5.55
C ILE A 24 -9.36 0.27 -5.39
N HIS A 25 -10.13 -0.13 -6.39
CA HIS A 25 -10.89 -1.38 -6.32
C HIS A 25 -10.02 -2.60 -6.69
N ARG A 26 -9.27 -2.53 -7.81
CA ARG A 26 -8.31 -3.58 -8.19
C ARG A 26 -7.00 -3.01 -8.71
N LEU A 27 -5.89 -3.47 -8.12
CA LEU A 27 -4.54 -3.16 -8.55
C LEU A 27 -3.70 -4.44 -8.60
N CYS A 28 -3.28 -4.85 -9.79
CA CYS A 28 -2.52 -6.10 -9.93
C CYS A 28 -1.05 -5.93 -9.49
N SER A 29 -0.42 -4.82 -9.86
CA SER A 29 0.96 -4.56 -9.46
C SER A 29 1.26 -3.06 -9.29
N MET A 30 2.01 -2.70 -8.25
CA MET A 30 2.85 -1.50 -8.33
C MET A 30 4.30 -1.79 -7.96
N LYS A 31 5.19 -1.09 -8.65
CA LYS A 31 6.62 -1.10 -8.40
C LYS A 31 7.10 0.32 -8.16
N GLY A 32 7.91 0.51 -7.13
CA GLY A 32 8.67 1.74 -6.90
C GLY A 32 7.80 2.93 -6.51
N ILE A 33 7.67 3.19 -5.21
CA ILE A 33 7.09 4.44 -4.70
C ILE A 33 8.13 5.11 -3.81
N TYR A 34 8.61 6.29 -4.21
CA TYR A 34 9.59 7.01 -3.41
C TYR A 34 8.94 7.77 -2.24
N ARG A 35 7.86 8.54 -2.51
CA ARG A 35 7.09 9.23 -1.46
C ARG A 35 5.59 9.16 -1.71
N LEU A 36 4.86 8.57 -0.77
CA LEU A 36 3.40 8.58 -0.70
C LEU A 36 2.94 9.09 0.67
N CYS A 37 2.28 10.24 0.72
CA CYS A 37 1.85 10.82 1.99
C CYS A 37 0.61 10.09 2.57
N SER A 38 -0.36 9.76 1.72
CA SER A 38 -1.56 9.07 2.18
C SER A 38 -2.17 8.13 1.15
N MET A 39 -2.61 6.97 1.62
CA MET A 39 -3.43 6.05 0.84
C MET A 39 -4.65 5.61 1.65
N LYS A 40 -5.82 5.71 1.03
CA LYS A 40 -7.10 5.32 1.66
C LYS A 40 -7.86 4.36 0.76
N GLY A 41 -8.18 3.18 1.29
CA GLY A 41 -9.08 2.21 0.69
C GLY A 41 -8.51 1.52 -0.54
N ILE A 42 -7.97 0.33 -0.33
CA ILE A 42 -7.68 -0.63 -1.40
C ILE A 42 -8.48 -1.90 -1.17
N TYR A 43 -9.30 -2.30 -2.14
CA TYR A 43 -10.06 -3.54 -2.03
C TYR A 43 -9.21 -4.78 -2.37
N ARG A 44 -8.52 -4.78 -3.51
CA ARG A 44 -7.57 -5.85 -3.88
C ARG A 44 -6.26 -5.31 -4.41
N LEU A 45 -5.17 -5.77 -3.80
CA LEU A 45 -3.80 -5.52 -4.23
C LEU A 45 -3.04 -6.85 -4.33
N CYS A 46 -2.65 -7.25 -5.55
CA CYS A 46 -1.96 -8.54 -5.71
C CYS A 46 -0.47 -8.42 -5.36
N SER A 47 0.20 -7.37 -5.82
CA SER A 47 1.62 -7.20 -5.54
C SER A 47 2.05 -5.75 -5.41
N MET A 48 2.93 -5.50 -4.45
CA MET A 48 3.67 -4.25 -4.32
C MET A 48 5.13 -4.53 -4.06
N LYS A 49 5.99 -3.78 -4.75
CA LYS A 49 7.43 -3.84 -4.56
C LYS A 49 7.99 -2.44 -4.35
N GLY A 50 8.71 -2.24 -3.25
CA GLY A 50 9.53 -1.06 -3.00
C GLY A 50 8.71 0.18 -2.68
N ILE A 51 8.60 0.50 -1.39
CA ILE A 51 8.10 1.80 -0.92
C ILE A 51 9.17 2.42 -0.02
N HIS A 52 9.72 3.57 -0.41
CA HIS A 52 10.75 4.23 0.38
C HIS A 52 10.14 5.01 1.56
N ARG A 53 9.10 5.82 1.33
CA ARG A 53 8.39 6.55 2.40
C ARG A 53 6.88 6.53 2.22
N LEU A 54 6.20 6.09 3.27
CA LEU A 54 4.76 6.03 3.37
C LEU A 54 4.29 6.58 4.72
N CYS A 55 3.65 7.75 4.73
CA CYS A 55 3.26 8.37 6.00
C CYS A 55 1.99 7.74 6.56
N SER A 56 0.99 7.46 5.72
CA SER A 56 -0.24 6.85 6.18
C SER A 56 -0.88 5.94 5.15
N MET A 57 -1.34 4.78 5.63
CA MET A 57 -2.23 3.90 4.90
C MET A 57 -3.44 3.56 5.78
N LYS A 58 -4.63 3.57 5.18
CA LYS A 58 -5.88 3.19 5.83
C LYS A 58 -6.66 2.25 4.93
N GLY A 59 -6.96 1.06 5.45
CA GLY A 59 -7.88 0.08 4.85
C GLY A 59 -7.32 -0.61 3.61
N ILE A 60 -6.82 -1.84 3.80
CA ILE A 60 -6.56 -2.78 2.71
C ILE A 60 -7.35 -4.05 2.99
N HIS A 61 -8.27 -4.41 2.09
CA HIS A 61 -9.10 -5.61 2.30
C HIS A 61 -8.35 -6.90 1.93
N ARG A 62 -7.66 -6.94 0.79
CA ARG A 62 -6.80 -8.08 0.42
C ARG A 62 -5.47 -7.61 -0.15
N LEU A 63 -4.40 -8.15 0.42
CA LEU A 63 -3.03 -7.92 -0.01
C LEU A 63 -2.31 -9.27 -0.17
N CYS A 64 -2.00 -9.68 -1.40
CA CYS A 64 -1.36 -10.98 -1.60
C CYS A 64 0.14 -10.91 -1.31
N SER A 65 0.84 -9.85 -1.76
CA SER A 65 2.27 -9.71 -1.51
C SER A 65 2.73 -8.26 -1.38
N MET A 66 3.56 -7.99 -0.37
CA MET A 66 4.34 -6.77 -0.23
C MET A 66 5.82 -7.13 -0.05
N LYS A 67 6.68 -6.46 -0.81
CA LYS A 67 8.13 -6.56 -0.63
C LYS A 67 8.75 -5.17 -0.47
N GLY A 68 9.46 -4.95 0.63
CA GLY A 68 10.31 -3.79 0.86
C GLY A 68 9.53 -2.51 1.15
N ILE A 69 9.44 -2.16 2.44
CA ILE A 69 9.04 -0.83 2.89
C ILE A 69 10.15 -0.27 3.78
N TYR A 70 10.73 0.87 3.40
CA TYR A 70 11.82 1.46 4.19
C TYR A 70 11.28 2.27 5.38
N ARG A 71 10.29 3.14 5.17
CA ARG A 71 9.62 3.88 6.25
C ARG A 71 8.10 3.88 6.09
N LEU A 72 7.42 3.36 7.11
CA LEU A 72 5.97 3.37 7.27
C LEU A 72 5.61 4.03 8.61
N CYS A 73 5.04 5.24 8.58
CA CYS A 73 4.70 5.92 9.83
C CYS A 73 3.41 5.36 10.44
N SER A 74 2.37 5.10 9.63
CA SER A 74 1.12 4.57 10.16
C SER A 74 0.37 3.66 9.18
N MET A 75 -0.11 2.54 9.70
CA MET A 75 -0.99 1.61 8.99
C MET A 75 -2.19 1.24 9.87
N LYS A 76 -3.40 1.49 9.36
CA LYS A 76 -4.66 1.07 9.98
C LYS A 76 -5.45 0.13 9.09
N GLY A 77 -5.64 -1.11 9.52
CA GLY A 77 -6.56 -2.07 8.92
C GLY A 77 -6.01 -2.76 7.67
N ILE A 78 -5.53 -3.98 7.87
CA ILE A 78 -5.33 -4.97 6.80
C ILE A 78 -6.18 -6.19 7.13
N TYR A 79 -7.13 -6.56 6.27
CA TYR A 79 -8.03 -7.66 6.55
C TYR A 79 -7.43 -9.03 6.20
N ARG A 80 -6.81 -9.15 5.01
CA ARG A 80 -6.05 -10.34 4.62
C ARG A 80 -4.70 -9.96 4.04
N LEU A 81 -3.64 -10.55 4.58
CA LEU A 81 -2.27 -10.42 4.12
C LEU A 81 -1.66 -11.81 3.94
N CYS A 82 -1.26 -12.18 2.72
CA CYS A 82 -0.65 -13.50 2.47
C CYS A 82 0.88 -13.50 2.54
N SER A 83 1.53 -12.35 2.34
CA SER A 83 2.98 -12.28 2.44
C SER A 83 3.47 -10.85 2.59
N MET A 84 4.35 -10.63 3.55
CA MET A 84 5.08 -9.39 3.74
C MET A 84 6.55 -9.71 3.99
N LYS A 85 7.44 -9.10 3.20
CA LYS A 85 8.89 -9.20 3.39
C LYS A 85 9.52 -7.82 3.48
N GLY A 86 10.25 -7.58 4.56
CA GLY A 86 11.08 -6.38 4.75
C GLY A 86 10.28 -5.11 5.04
N ILE A 87 10.18 -4.75 6.32
CA ILE A 87 9.81 -3.42 6.78
C ILE A 87 10.94 -2.93 7.69
N HIS A 88 11.65 -1.86 7.30
CA HIS A 88 12.79 -1.38 8.09
C HIS A 88 12.37 -0.48 9.26
N ARG A 89 11.38 0.39 9.05
CA ARG A 89 10.85 1.27 10.11
C ARG A 89 9.34 1.33 10.04
N LEU A 90 8.69 0.90 11.12
CA LEU A 90 7.26 0.97 11.33
C LEU A 90 7.00 1.71 12.64
N CYS A 91 6.33 2.86 12.61
CA CYS A 91 6.04 3.59 13.86
C CYS A 91 4.74 3.10 14.51
N SER A 92 3.70 2.78 13.74
CA SER A 92 2.43 2.32 14.28
C SER A 92 1.65 1.44 13.31
N MET A 93 1.15 0.31 13.80
CA MET A 93 0.21 -0.55 13.11
C MET A 93 -0.89 -1.00 14.06
N LYS A 94 -2.15 -0.74 13.70
CA LYS A 94 -3.27 -0.95 14.64
C LYS A 94 -4.01 -2.27 14.48
N VAL A 95 -4.18 -2.78 13.26
CA VAL A 95 -5.04 -3.95 13.01
C VAL A 95 -4.53 -4.72 11.80
N ILE A 96 -4.22 -6.00 12.02
CA ILE A 96 -4.17 -7.05 10.98
C ILE A 96 -5.13 -8.15 11.42
N HIS A 97 -6.12 -8.47 10.59
CA HIS A 97 -7.16 -9.44 10.96
C HIS A 97 -6.78 -10.88 10.59
N ARG A 98 -6.07 -11.09 9.48
CA ARG A 98 -5.60 -12.42 9.06
C ARG A 98 -4.27 -12.34 8.32
N LEU A 99 -3.28 -13.00 8.89
CA LEU A 99 -2.05 -13.41 8.22
C LEU A 99 -2.26 -14.83 7.72
N CYS A 100 -2.03 -15.06 6.43
CA CYS A 100 -1.89 -16.38 5.81
C CYS A 100 -0.44 -16.52 5.35
#